data_AF-A0A9E3VSX8-F1
#
_entry.id   AF-A0A9E3VSX8-F1
#
_cell.length_a   1.000
_cell.length_b   1.000
_cell.length_c   1.000
_cell.angle_alpha   90.00
_cell.angle_beta   90.00
_cell.angle_gamma   90.00
#
_symmetry.space_group_name_H-M   'P 1'
#
loop_
_entity.id
_entity.type
_entity.pdbx_description
1 polymer ?
#
loop_
_entity_poly.entity_id
_entity_poly.type
_entity_poly.pdbx_seq_one_letter_code
_entity_poly.pdbx_strand_id
1 'polypeptide(L)' 'MDDPEYWNIIRAMTPEQKLATAQRLYDSARELKAAGFRMQHPDWTEEQVQAAVRKAFLYAGD' A
#
# COMPACT_ATOMS: atom_id res chain seq x y z
N MET A 1 -18.71 -2.16 4.13
CA MET A 1 -17.58 -2.70 4.92
C MET A 1 -18.18 -3.09 6.26
N ASP A 2 -19.08 -4.08 6.23
CA ASP A 2 -19.91 -4.44 7.37
C ASP A 2 -19.84 -5.96 7.55
N ASP A 3 -18.61 -6.44 7.66
CA ASP A 3 -18.32 -7.81 8.03
C ASP A 3 -17.96 -7.83 9.53
N PRO A 4 -18.81 -8.42 10.39
CA PRO A 4 -18.53 -8.56 11.81
C PRO A 4 -17.23 -9.34 12.10
N GLU A 5 -16.85 -10.28 11.23
CA GLU A 5 -15.64 -11.09 11.40
C GLU A 5 -14.38 -10.23 11.25
N TYR A 6 -14.36 -9.35 10.26
CA TYR A 6 -13.27 -8.37 10.07
C TYR A 6 -13.00 -7.56 11.34
N TRP A 7 -14.04 -7.02 11.98
CA TRP A 7 -13.88 -6.21 13.18
C TRP A 7 -13.42 -7.02 14.39
N ASN A 8 -13.84 -8.28 14.50
CA ASN A 8 -13.39 -9.18 15.56
C ASN A 8 -11.88 -9.45 15.44
N ILE A 9 -11.39 -9.68 14.22
CA ILE A 9 -9.96 -9.87 13.94
C ILE A 9 -9.16 -8.63 14.35
N ILE A 10 -9.60 -7.43 13.93
CA ILE A 10 -8.90 -6.18 14.26
C ILE A 10 -8.92 -5.90 15.77
N ARG A 11 -10.02 -6.22 16.48
CA ARG A 11 -10.10 -6.04 17.93
C ARG A 11 -9.22 -7.02 18.71
N ALA A 12 -9.00 -8.22 18.19
CA ALA A 12 -8.13 -9.22 18.81
C ALA A 12 -6.63 -8.92 18.66
N MET A 13 -6.24 -8.06 17.71
CA MET A 13 -4.84 -7.70 17.50
C MET A 13 -4.29 -6.79 18.60
N THR A 14 -3.07 -7.07 19.05
CA THR A 14 -2.29 -6.12 19.87
C THR A 14 -1.92 -4.87 19.05
N PRO A 15 -1.56 -3.75 19.70
CA PRO A 15 -1.07 -2.55 19.00
C PRO A 15 0.09 -2.84 18.04
N GLU A 16 1.04 -3.70 18.44
CA GLU A 16 2.20 -4.07 17.63
C GLU A 16 1.77 -4.85 16.38
N GLN A 17 0.82 -5.77 16.53
CA GLN A 17 0.27 -6.54 15.41
C GLN A 17 -0.50 -5.65 14.42
N LYS A 18 -1.23 -4.64 14.91
CA LYS A 18 -1.91 -3.65 14.07
C LYS A 18 -0.90 -2.86 13.26
N LEU A 19 0.14 -2.34 13.91
CA LEU A 19 1.21 -1.59 13.23
C LEU A 19 1.91 -2.45 12.18
N ALA A 20 2.30 -3.67 12.52
CA ALA A 20 2.95 -4.57 11.57
C ALA A 20 2.03 -4.92 10.39
N THR A 21 0.74 -5.09 10.62
CA THR A 21 -0.24 -5.36 9.55
C THR A 21 -0.45 -4.15 8.65
N ALA A 22 -0.58 -2.95 9.22
CA ALA A 22 -0.68 -1.71 8.47
C ALA A 22 0.57 -1.46 7.62
N GLN A 23 1.76 -1.71 8.17
CA GLN A 23 3.03 -1.57 7.46
C GLN A 23 3.09 -2.52 6.25
N ARG A 24 2.77 -3.81 6.44
CA ARG A 24 2.71 -4.77 5.33
C ARG A 24 1.72 -4.35 4.25
N LEU A 25 0.54 -3.86 4.64
CA LEU A 25 -0.45 -3.37 3.69
C LEU A 25 0.08 -2.17 2.89
N TYR A 26 0.74 -1.23 3.57
CA TYR A 26 1.36 -0.07 2.94
C TYR A 26 2.44 -0.47 1.92
N ASP A 27 3.32 -1.40 2.29
CA ASP A 27 4.39 -1.89 1.41
C ASP A 27 3.81 -2.60 0.18
N SER A 28 2.86 -3.52 0.38
CA SER A 28 2.18 -4.23 -0.72
C SER A 28 1.44 -3.27 -1.66
N ALA A 29 0.79 -2.23 -1.13
CA ALA A 29 0.12 -1.24 -1.96
C ALA A 29 1.12 -0.47 -2.86
N ARG A 30 2.32 -0.18 -2.37
CA ARG A 30 3.37 0.49 -3.15
C ARG A 30 3.95 -0.42 -4.22
N GLU A 31 4.16 -1.70 -3.92
CA GLU A 31 4.60 -2.70 -4.90
C GLU A 31 3.59 -2.87 -6.03
N LEU A 32 2.31 -2.98 -5.69
CA LEU A 32 1.23 -3.07 -6.67
C LEU A 32 1.18 -1.80 -7.53
N LYS A 33 1.35 -0.62 -6.93
CA LYS A 33 1.37 0.65 -7.67
C LYS A 33 2.57 0.72 -8.63
N ALA A 34 3.75 0.26 -8.19
CA ALA A 34 4.94 0.19 -9.02
C ALA A 34 4.72 -0.75 -10.22
N ALA A 35 4.14 -1.93 -10.00
CA ALA A 35 3.80 -2.86 -11.08
C ALA A 35 2.84 -2.23 -12.10
N GLY A 36 1.82 -1.50 -11.63
CA GLY A 36 0.93 -0.74 -12.49
C GLY A 36 1.66 0.30 -13.34
N PHE A 37 2.60 1.05 -12.77
CA PHE A 37 3.39 2.02 -13.53
C PHE A 37 4.32 1.35 -14.54
N ARG A 38 4.99 0.25 -14.20
CA ARG A 38 5.82 -0.50 -15.17
C ARG A 38 4.99 -1.00 -16.36
N MET A 39 3.76 -1.43 -16.11
CA MET A 39 2.86 -1.88 -17.18
C MET A 39 2.38 -0.72 -18.07
N GLN A 40 2.14 0.46 -17.49
CA GLN A 40 1.66 1.64 -18.22
C GLN A 40 2.77 2.42 -18.94
N HIS A 41 4.00 2.35 -18.41
CA HIS A 41 5.17 3.09 -18.89
C HIS A 41 6.37 2.13 -19.05
N PRO A 42 6.37 1.27 -20.08
CA PRO A 42 7.43 0.27 -20.28
C PRO A 42 8.80 0.88 -20.63
N ASP A 43 8.83 2.15 -21.01
CA ASP A 43 10.04 2.93 -21.32
C ASP A 43 10.67 3.59 -20.09
N TRP A 44 9.99 3.59 -18.94
CA TRP A 44 10.51 4.20 -17.73
C TRP A 44 11.61 3.36 -17.07
N THR A 45 12.63 4.06 -16.55
CA THR A 45 13.60 3.45 -15.64
C THR A 45 12.94 3.15 -14.28
N GLU A 46 13.57 2.27 -13.50
CA GLU A 46 13.07 1.93 -12.17
C GLU A 46 13.04 3.17 -11.26
N GLU A 47 13.99 4.10 -11.40
CA GLU A 47 14.02 5.35 -10.64
C GLU A 47 12.79 6.23 -10.94
N GLN A 48 12.37 6.29 -12.20
CA GLN A 48 11.18 7.03 -12.63
C GLN A 48 9.90 6.40 -12.08
N VAL A 49 9.80 5.06 -12.11
CA VAL A 49 8.71 4.32 -11.48
C VAL A 49 8.64 4.61 -9.99
N GLN A 50 9.76 4.52 -9.27
CA GLN A 50 9.80 4.78 -7.83
C GLN A 50 9.48 6.24 -7.49
N ALA A 51 9.90 7.20 -8.33
CA ALA A 51 9.51 8.61 -8.18
C ALA A 51 8.00 8.80 -8.33
N ALA A 52 7.37 8.15 -9.32
CA ALA A 52 5.93 8.18 -9.52
C ALA A 52 5.17 7.54 -8.35
N VAL A 53 5.64 6.41 -7.81
CA VAL A 53 5.06 5.79 -6.61
C VAL A 53 5.14 6.73 -5.42
N ARG A 54 6.30 7.35 -5.16
CA ARG A 54 6.43 8.35 -4.08
C ARG A 54 5.42 9.48 -4.24
N LYS A 55 5.27 10.03 -5.44
CA LYS A 55 4.31 11.11 -5.72
C LYS A 55 2.87 10.65 -5.52
N ALA A 56 2.51 9.45 -5.94
CA ALA A 56 1.15 8.92 -5.80
C ALA A 56 0.74 8.75 -4.32
N PHE A 57 1.67 8.32 -3.46
CA PHE A 57 1.39 8.16 -2.03
C PHE A 57 1.55 9.44 -1.21
N LEU A 58 2.22 10.48 -1.74
CA LEU A 58 2.32 11.79 -1.09
C LEU A 58 0.94 12.48 -0.99
N TYR A 59 0.11 12.35 -2.02
CA TYR A 59 -1.22 12.98 -2.11
C TYR A 59 -2.37 11.99 -1.86
N ALA A 60 -2.11 10.81 -1.28
CA ALA A 60 -3.13 9.80 -1.09
C ALA A 60 -4.12 10.12 0.06
N GLY A 61 -3.83 11.14 0.86
CA GLY A 61 -4.67 11.59 1.98
C GLY A 61 -5.33 12.95 1.79
N ASP A 62 -5.14 13.59 0.62
CA ASP A 62 -5.86 14.81 0.19
C ASP A 62 -7.14 14.43 -0.57
#